data_AF-A0A942C9S7-F1
#
_entry.id   AF-A0A942C9S7-F1
#
_cell.length_a   1.000
_cell.length_b   1.000
_cell.length_c   1.000
_cell.angle_alpha   90.00
_cell.angle_beta   90.00
_cell.angle_gamma   90.00
#
_symmetry.space_group_name_H-M   'P 1'
#
loop_
_entity.id
_entity.type
_entity.pdbx_description
1 polymer ?
#
loop_
_entity_poly.entity_id
_entity_poly.type
_entity_poly.pdbx_seq_one_letter_code
_entity_poly.pdbx_strand_id
1 'polypeptide(L)'
;MECRVVINSLSDYLDGSLAAQEFQSIEAHLTQCPPCNAVRVDLTQITLAAKELPLRTPSRALWIRIQNEIEIETAVPGKVEEKKVSWWKRVSERNFTFTLPQLAGASMLAFSLMVFGMYHALHRDPQVASQASSDTANPILPMEKDLQFKIQQKASQLNTRRVSWNPEIRTVYDNHLQRIDNSLSHVRQSWVTTRDTDQQKLLMDLYNEKLRLMEDFERLGK
;
A
#
# COMPACT_ATOMS: atom_id res chain seq x y z
N MET A 1 2.65 1.18 45.88
CA MET A 1 2.69 0.69 44.48
C MET A 1 3.26 -0.71 44.45
N GLU A 2 2.71 -1.58 43.58
CA GLU A 2 3.25 -2.92 43.35
C GLU A 2 4.42 -2.88 42.37
N CYS A 3 5.43 -3.74 42.58
CA CYS A 3 6.61 -3.80 41.69
C CYS A 3 6.25 -4.07 40.23
N ARG A 4 5.21 -4.89 39.97
CA ARG A 4 4.74 -5.18 38.62
C ARG A 4 4.26 -3.93 37.88
N VAL A 5 3.53 -3.06 38.57
CA VAL A 5 3.04 -1.80 37.99
C VAL A 5 4.22 -0.90 37.63
N VAL A 6 5.19 -0.79 38.53
CA VAL A 6 6.39 0.03 38.30
C VAL A 6 7.22 -0.51 37.15
N ILE A 7 7.48 -1.82 37.09
CA ILE A 7 8.24 -2.45 35.99
C ILE A 7 7.56 -2.18 34.63
N ASN A 8 6.24 -2.30 34.56
CA ASN A 8 5.50 -2.06 33.31
C ASN A 8 5.52 -0.57 32.88
N SER A 9 5.72 0.35 33.82
CA SER A 9 5.74 1.80 33.57
C SER A 9 7.15 2.39 33.53
N LEU A 10 8.21 1.56 33.66
CA LEU A 10 9.59 2.02 33.60
C LEU A 10 9.98 2.60 32.23
N SER A 11 9.45 2.05 31.13
CA SER A 11 9.69 2.60 29.79
C SER A 11 9.13 4.02 29.66
N ASP A 12 7.85 4.19 30.01
CA ASP A 12 7.17 5.49 30.01
C ASP A 12 7.84 6.50 30.96
N TYR A 13 8.34 6.02 32.10
CA TYR A 13 9.14 6.81 33.03
C TYR A 13 10.45 7.32 32.41
N LEU A 14 11.17 6.48 31.66
CA LEU A 14 12.40 6.87 30.98
C LEU A 14 12.17 7.79 29.79
N ASP A 15 11.05 7.61 29.10
CA ASP A 15 10.63 8.44 27.95
C ASP A 15 10.01 9.78 28.38
N GLY A 16 9.69 9.94 29.67
CA GLY A 16 9.10 11.16 30.22
C GLY A 16 7.63 11.38 29.81
N SER A 17 6.91 10.32 29.46
CA SER A 17 5.52 10.37 29.00
C SER A 17 4.48 10.31 30.13
N LEU A 18 4.93 10.09 31.37
CA LEU A 18 4.06 9.93 32.55
C LEU A 18 3.52 11.25 33.11
N ALA A 19 2.35 11.18 33.73
CA ALA A 19 1.81 12.30 34.50
C ALA A 19 2.66 12.57 35.76
N ALA A 20 2.73 13.83 36.20
CA ALA A 20 3.57 14.25 37.33
C ALA A 20 3.31 13.45 38.63
N GLN A 21 2.05 13.07 38.87
CA GLN A 21 1.66 12.28 40.05
C GLN A 21 2.18 10.83 39.99
N GLU A 22 2.16 10.22 38.81
CA GLU A 22 2.66 8.87 38.57
C GLU A 22 4.19 8.84 38.65
N PHE A 23 4.84 9.87 38.10
CA PHE A 23 6.28 10.03 38.19
C PHE A 23 6.77 10.04 39.65
N GLN A 24 6.15 10.87 40.51
CA GLN A 24 6.53 10.96 41.94
C GLN A 24 6.33 9.65 42.70
N SER A 25 5.24 8.93 42.40
CA SER A 25 4.93 7.67 43.08
C SER A 25 5.84 6.53 42.64
N ILE A 26 6.24 6.49 41.36
CA ILE A 26 7.26 5.56 40.85
C ILE A 26 8.63 5.91 41.44
N GLU A 27 9.00 7.19 41.48
CA GLU A 27 10.27 7.63 42.07
C GLU A 27 10.38 7.24 43.55
N ALA A 28 9.32 7.47 44.33
CA ALA A 28 9.24 7.01 45.71
C ALA A 28 9.42 5.49 45.83
N HIS A 29 8.80 4.69 44.94
CA HIS A 29 8.99 3.25 44.93
C HIS A 29 10.42 2.84 44.58
N LEU A 30 11.04 3.47 43.59
CA LEU A 30 12.41 3.17 43.17
C LEU A 30 13.44 3.46 44.28
N THR A 31 13.19 4.46 45.12
CA THR A 31 14.06 4.70 46.30
C THR A 31 13.94 3.61 47.36
N GLN A 32 12.78 2.96 47.48
CA GLN A 32 12.49 1.95 48.51
C GLN A 32 12.70 0.51 48.04
N CYS A 33 12.75 0.28 46.72
CA CYS A 33 12.78 -1.04 46.11
C CYS A 33 14.06 -1.22 45.26
N PRO A 34 15.15 -1.77 45.84
CA PRO A 34 16.38 -2.06 45.13
C PRO A 34 16.23 -2.88 43.83
N PRO A 35 15.38 -3.93 43.75
CA PRO A 35 15.26 -4.70 42.51
C PRO A 35 14.64 -3.88 41.37
N CYS A 36 13.63 -3.06 41.64
CA CYS A 36 13.05 -2.18 40.61
C CYS A 36 14.04 -1.09 40.18
N ASN A 37 14.85 -0.57 41.11
CA ASN A 37 15.91 0.38 40.77
C ASN A 37 17.02 -0.25 39.91
N ALA A 38 17.38 -1.51 40.14
CA ALA A 38 18.33 -2.23 39.30
C ALA A 38 17.84 -2.31 37.85
N VAL A 39 16.57 -2.69 37.63
CA VAL A 39 15.96 -2.73 36.30
C VAL A 39 15.98 -1.35 35.63
N ARG A 40 15.66 -0.28 36.38
CA ARG A 40 15.75 1.09 35.86
C ARG A 40 17.17 1.43 35.39
N VAL A 41 18.18 1.07 36.18
CA VAL A 41 19.59 1.31 35.83
C VAL A 41 19.97 0.54 34.57
N ASP A 42 19.60 -0.74 34.46
CA ASP A 42 19.86 -1.57 33.29
C ASP A 42 19.24 -0.96 32.02
N LEU A 43 17.96 -0.56 32.09
CA LEU A 43 17.28 0.10 30.98
C LEU A 43 17.94 1.45 30.62
N THR A 44 18.42 2.20 31.62
CA THR A 44 19.16 3.45 31.37
C THR A 44 20.48 3.19 30.65
N GLN A 45 21.19 2.12 30.97
CA GLN A 45 22.41 1.73 30.25
C GLN A 45 22.12 1.37 28.79
N ILE A 46 21.01 0.65 28.54
CA ILE A 46 20.58 0.31 27.18
C ILE A 46 20.25 1.57 26.39
N THR A 47 19.53 2.54 26.96
CA THR A 47 19.20 3.79 26.26
C THR A 47 20.44 4.64 25.98
N LEU A 48 21.42 4.65 26.89
CA LEU A 48 22.71 5.32 26.65
C LEU A 48 23.48 4.66 25.50
N ALA A 49 23.61 3.32 25.50
CA ALA A 49 24.26 2.59 24.42
C ALA A 49 23.54 2.78 23.07
N ALA A 50 22.20 2.83 23.08
CA ALA A 50 21.42 3.08 21.88
C ALA A 50 21.64 4.50 21.31
N LYS A 51 21.95 5.50 22.14
CA LYS A 51 22.27 6.86 21.68
C LYS A 51 23.60 6.94 20.92
N GLU A 52 24.50 5.99 21.14
CA GLU A 52 25.78 5.91 20.43
C GLU A 52 25.63 5.31 19.01
N LEU A 53 24.45 4.78 18.67
CA LEU A 53 24.19 4.25 17.33
C LEU A 53 24.33 5.34 16.26
N PRO A 54 24.90 5.00 15.09
CA PRO A 54 25.09 5.96 14.02
C PRO A 54 23.75 6.51 13.53
N LEU A 55 23.62 7.84 13.55
CA LEU A 55 22.45 8.53 13.02
C LEU A 55 22.32 8.25 11.51
N ARG A 56 21.22 7.60 11.14
CA ARG A 56 20.83 7.41 9.74
C ARG A 56 20.02 8.63 9.30
N THR A 57 20.61 9.47 8.45
CA THR A 57 19.86 10.56 7.82
C THR A 57 18.98 10.00 6.70
N PRO A 58 17.65 10.17 6.74
CA PRO A 58 16.80 9.74 5.64
C PRO A 58 17.06 10.58 4.39
N SER A 59 16.65 10.08 3.22
CA SER A 59 16.89 10.76 1.96
C SER A 59 16.17 12.11 1.88
N ARG A 60 16.75 13.07 1.15
CA ARG A 60 16.15 14.40 0.95
C ARG A 60 14.72 14.32 0.39
N ALA A 61 14.46 13.36 -0.50
CA ALA A 61 13.14 13.16 -1.08
C ALA A 61 12.07 12.79 -0.04
N LEU A 62 12.44 12.03 1.00
CA LEU A 62 11.53 11.67 2.10
C LEU A 62 11.17 12.92 2.92
N TRP A 63 12.15 13.77 3.24
CA TRP A 63 11.90 15.01 3.96
C TRP A 63 10.96 15.96 3.21
N ILE A 64 11.13 16.10 1.90
CA ILE A 64 10.22 16.90 1.07
C ILE A 64 8.78 16.36 1.13
N ARG A 65 8.61 15.04 1.13
CA ARG A 65 7.27 14.42 1.25
C ARG A 65 6.65 14.68 2.62
N ILE A 66 7.41 14.54 3.70
CA ILE A 66 6.95 14.86 5.06
C ILE A 66 6.55 16.32 5.14
N GLN A 67 7.39 17.23 4.63
CA GLN A 67 7.10 18.66 4.63
C GLN A 67 5.78 18.97 3.90
N ASN A 68 5.59 18.42 2.70
CA ASN A 68 4.36 18.62 1.94
C ASN A 68 3.13 18.09 2.69
N GLU A 69 3.22 16.93 3.35
CA GLU A 69 2.11 16.36 4.11
C GLU A 69 1.75 17.24 5.31
N ILE A 70 2.76 17.71 6.06
CA ILE A 70 2.55 18.63 7.19
C ILE A 70 1.93 19.94 6.69
N GLU A 71 2.40 20.49 5.57
CA GLU A 71 1.82 21.69 4.98
C GLU A 71 0.35 21.48 4.56
N ILE A 72 -0.03 20.29 4.10
CA ILE A 72 -1.43 19.94 3.79
C ILE A 72 -2.28 19.84 5.06
N GLU A 73 -1.78 19.18 6.11
CA GLU A 73 -2.50 19.02 7.39
C GLU A 73 -2.63 20.36 8.15
N THR A 74 -1.61 21.20 8.07
CA THR A 74 -1.57 22.51 8.73
C THR A 74 -2.20 23.64 7.91
N ALA A 75 -2.43 23.42 6.61
CA ALA A 75 -3.26 24.30 5.79
C ALA A 75 -4.70 24.23 6.29
N VAL A 76 -5.02 25.13 7.21
CA VAL A 76 -6.35 25.40 7.77
C VAL A 76 -7.44 25.25 6.69
N PRO A 77 -8.52 24.49 6.96
CA PRO A 77 -9.67 24.39 6.06
C PRO A 77 -10.43 25.73 6.07
N GLY A 78 -9.93 26.71 5.32
CA GLY A 78 -10.50 28.06 5.30
C GLY A 78 -9.94 28.99 4.25
N LYS A 79 -8.90 28.60 3.51
CA LYS A 79 -8.39 29.38 2.37
C LYS A 79 -8.03 28.47 1.20
N VAL A 80 -9.01 27.72 0.71
CA VAL A 80 -8.94 27.18 -0.64
C VAL A 80 -9.28 28.34 -1.58
N GLU A 81 -8.24 29.03 -2.07
CA GLU A 81 -8.36 29.81 -3.29
C GLU A 81 -8.83 28.87 -4.40
N GLU A 82 -10.04 29.14 -4.88
CA GLU A 82 -10.66 28.50 -6.03
C GLU A 82 -9.83 28.74 -7.29
N LYS A 83 -8.92 27.82 -7.62
CA LYS A 83 -8.17 27.88 -8.88
C LYS A 83 -8.10 26.54 -9.60
N LYS A 84 -9.22 25.82 -9.68
CA LYS A 84 -9.37 24.64 -10.57
C LYS A 84 -10.71 24.56 -11.31
N VAL A 85 -11.32 25.70 -11.65
CA VAL A 85 -12.55 25.75 -12.46
C VAL A 85 -12.43 26.76 -13.62
N SER A 86 -11.42 26.59 -14.49
CA SER A 86 -11.29 27.44 -15.70
C SER A 86 -11.22 26.64 -17.00
N TRP A 87 -10.74 25.39 -16.99
CA TRP A 87 -10.55 24.66 -18.25
C TRP A 87 -11.84 24.02 -18.78
N TRP A 88 -12.69 23.44 -17.92
CA TRP A 88 -13.94 22.80 -18.32
C TRP A 88 -15.02 23.79 -18.80
N LYS A 89 -15.11 24.98 -18.19
CA LYS A 89 -16.04 26.04 -18.63
C LYS A 89 -15.69 26.57 -20.03
N ARG A 90 -14.39 26.68 -20.35
CA ARG A 90 -13.94 27.16 -21.67
C ARG A 90 -14.20 26.18 -22.83
N VAL A 91 -14.30 24.88 -22.53
CA VAL A 91 -14.65 23.86 -23.54
C VAL A 91 -16.17 23.74 -23.68
N SER A 92 -16.93 23.92 -22.59
CA SER A 92 -18.39 23.81 -22.59
C SER A 92 -19.12 24.95 -23.30
N GLU A 93 -18.49 26.11 -23.51
CA GLU A 93 -19.11 27.25 -24.19
C GLU A 93 -18.93 27.23 -25.72
N ARG A 94 -18.21 26.23 -26.27
CA ARG A 94 -18.15 26.01 -27.73
C ARG A 94 -19.31 25.13 -28.16
N ASN A 95 -20.46 25.77 -28.42
CA ASN A 95 -21.61 25.15 -29.06
C ASN A 95 -21.22 24.63 -30.45
N PHE A 96 -21.00 23.31 -30.57
CA PHE A 96 -20.84 22.64 -31.85
C PHE A 96 -22.20 22.57 -32.55
N THR A 97 -22.49 23.55 -33.41
CA THR A 97 -23.63 23.50 -34.32
C THR A 97 -23.33 22.52 -35.45
N PHE A 98 -23.76 21.26 -35.29
CA PHE A 98 -23.70 20.26 -36.34
C PHE A 98 -24.80 20.54 -37.38
N THR A 99 -24.41 20.84 -38.61
CA THR A 99 -25.34 21.07 -39.71
C THR A 99 -25.77 19.75 -40.35
N LEU A 100 -27.02 19.73 -40.83
CA LEU A 100 -27.79 18.55 -41.25
C LEU A 100 -27.17 17.59 -42.29
N PRO A 101 -26.20 17.92 -43.17
CA PRO A 101 -25.67 16.91 -44.10
C PRO A 101 -24.69 15.90 -43.46
N GLN A 102 -24.20 16.12 -42.23
CA GLN A 102 -23.24 15.22 -41.57
C GLN A 102 -23.88 14.06 -40.77
N LEU A 103 -25.21 14.04 -40.59
CA LEU A 103 -25.91 12.97 -39.88
C LEU A 103 -26.05 11.67 -40.70
N ALA A 104 -25.98 11.73 -42.03
CA ALA A 104 -26.08 10.54 -42.89
C ALA A 104 -24.80 9.68 -42.89
N GLY A 105 -23.61 10.29 -42.69
CA GLY A 105 -22.35 9.56 -42.59
C GLY A 105 -22.13 8.93 -41.22
N ALA A 106 -22.57 9.61 -40.15
CA ALA A 106 -22.43 9.13 -38.78
C ALA A 106 -23.31 7.92 -38.47
N SER A 107 -24.51 7.84 -39.08
CA SER A 107 -25.39 6.68 -38.92
C SER A 107 -24.78 5.41 -39.52
N MET A 108 -24.13 5.51 -40.69
CA MET A 108 -23.45 4.37 -41.32
C MET A 108 -22.32 3.80 -40.46
N LEU A 109 -21.53 4.66 -39.81
CA LEU A 109 -20.48 4.24 -38.88
C LEU A 109 -21.06 3.62 -37.60
N ALA A 110 -22.14 4.19 -37.06
CA ALA A 110 -22.82 3.63 -35.89
C ALA A 110 -23.42 2.25 -36.17
N PHE A 111 -24.07 2.07 -37.33
CA PHE A 111 -24.60 0.77 -37.75
C PHE A 111 -23.48 -0.24 -38.04
N SER A 112 -22.37 0.19 -38.64
CA SER A 112 -21.21 -0.68 -38.87
C SER A 112 -20.61 -1.18 -37.54
N LEU A 113 -20.47 -0.30 -36.54
CA LEU A 113 -20.00 -0.68 -35.20
C LEU A 113 -21.02 -1.57 -34.46
N MET A 114 -22.32 -1.33 -34.63
CA MET A 114 -23.37 -2.15 -34.03
C MET A 114 -23.43 -3.55 -34.65
N VAL A 115 -23.30 -3.67 -35.98
CA VAL A 115 -23.22 -4.96 -36.69
C VAL A 115 -21.92 -5.68 -36.34
N PHE A 116 -20.79 -4.97 -36.24
CA PHE A 116 -19.52 -5.54 -35.78
C PHE A 116 -19.59 -6.04 -34.34
N GLY A 117 -20.23 -5.29 -33.44
CA GLY A 117 -20.49 -5.71 -32.07
C GLY A 117 -21.41 -6.94 -31.99
N MET A 118 -22.47 -6.98 -32.80
CA MET A 118 -23.39 -8.12 -32.87
C MET A 118 -22.72 -9.36 -33.46
N TYR A 119 -21.91 -9.20 -34.51
CA TYR A 119 -21.14 -10.28 -35.13
C TYR A 119 -20.09 -10.82 -34.16
N HIS A 120 -19.38 -9.95 -33.43
CA HIS A 120 -18.44 -10.37 -32.40
C HIS A 120 -19.14 -10.96 -31.17
N ALA A 121 -20.39 -10.61 -30.87
CA ALA A 121 -21.17 -11.25 -29.82
C ALA A 121 -21.69 -12.64 -30.23
N LEU A 122 -22.04 -12.83 -31.51
CA LEU A 122 -22.52 -14.09 -32.08
C LEU A 122 -21.39 -15.04 -32.51
N HIS A 123 -20.17 -14.54 -32.74
CA HIS A 123 -18.97 -15.35 -33.04
C HIS A 123 -17.96 -15.38 -31.89
N ARG A 124 -18.33 -14.88 -30.71
CA ARG A 124 -17.58 -15.19 -29.49
C ARG A 124 -17.87 -16.62 -29.12
N ASP A 125 -16.86 -17.47 -29.32
CA ASP A 125 -16.81 -18.87 -28.94
C ASP A 125 -17.55 -19.13 -27.61
N PRO A 126 -18.46 -20.13 -27.53
CA PRO A 126 -19.18 -20.47 -26.30
C PRO A 126 -18.29 -20.96 -25.13
N GLN A 127 -16.96 -20.94 -25.25
CA GLN A 127 -16.05 -21.43 -24.21
C GLN A 127 -15.89 -20.52 -22.98
N VAL A 128 -16.54 -19.35 -22.93
CA VAL A 128 -16.51 -18.48 -21.73
C VAL A 128 -17.61 -18.85 -20.70
N ALA A 129 -18.52 -19.78 -21.03
CA ALA A 129 -19.59 -20.20 -20.12
C ALA A 129 -19.27 -21.45 -19.25
N SER A 130 -18.12 -22.14 -19.48
CA SER A 130 -17.76 -23.36 -18.74
C SER A 130 -16.66 -23.19 -17.67
N GLN A 131 -16.33 -21.96 -17.27
CA GLN A 131 -15.47 -21.71 -16.09
C GLN A 131 -16.26 -21.23 -14.86
N ALA A 132 -17.60 -21.28 -14.89
CA ALA A 132 -18.44 -20.92 -13.75
C ALA A 132 -18.65 -22.06 -12.73
N SER A 133 -17.91 -23.15 -12.83
CA SER A 133 -18.04 -24.31 -11.92
C SER A 133 -16.67 -24.82 -11.46
N SER A 134 -15.86 -23.91 -10.88
CA SER A 134 -14.73 -24.27 -10.01
C SER A 134 -14.41 -23.17 -8.99
N ASP A 135 -15.34 -22.28 -8.63
CA ASP A 135 -15.12 -21.18 -7.68
C ASP A 135 -15.96 -21.34 -6.40
N THR A 136 -16.03 -22.56 -5.86
CA THR A 136 -16.63 -22.87 -4.55
C THR A 136 -15.59 -23.08 -3.45
N ALA A 137 -14.47 -22.34 -3.49
CA ALA A 137 -13.49 -22.40 -2.41
C ALA A 137 -12.79 -21.07 -2.04
N ASN A 138 -13.02 -19.95 -2.71
CA ASN A 138 -12.39 -18.70 -2.31
C ASN A 138 -13.16 -17.48 -2.82
N PRO A 139 -13.70 -16.60 -1.95
CA PRO A 139 -14.29 -15.34 -2.38
C PRO A 139 -13.16 -14.36 -2.75
N ILE A 140 -12.51 -14.57 -3.90
CA ILE A 140 -11.53 -13.62 -4.42
C ILE A 140 -12.30 -12.36 -4.83
N LEU A 141 -11.91 -11.21 -4.26
CA LEU A 141 -12.53 -9.93 -4.61
C LEU A 141 -12.32 -9.65 -6.11
N PRO A 142 -13.30 -9.09 -6.85
CA PRO A 142 -13.14 -8.79 -8.29
C PRO A 142 -11.90 -7.94 -8.61
N MET A 143 -11.51 -7.05 -7.69
CA MET A 143 -10.30 -6.22 -7.80
C MET A 143 -9.00 -7.03 -7.65
N GLU A 144 -9.00 -8.11 -6.85
CA GLU A 144 -7.84 -9.00 -6.69
C GLU A 144 -7.55 -9.75 -8.00
N LYS A 145 -8.59 -10.12 -8.76
CA LYS A 145 -8.45 -10.79 -10.05
C LYS A 145 -7.71 -9.93 -11.08
N ASP A 146 -7.98 -8.62 -11.13
CA ASP A 146 -7.27 -7.67 -12.02
C ASP A 146 -5.79 -7.54 -11.65
N LEU A 147 -5.49 -7.45 -10.35
CA LEU A 147 -4.11 -7.39 -9.85
C LEU A 147 -3.33 -8.67 -10.14
N GLN A 148 -3.95 -9.84 -9.92
CA GLN A 148 -3.35 -11.13 -10.24
C GLN A 148 -3.03 -11.25 -11.73
N PHE A 149 -3.95 -10.81 -12.60
CA PHE A 149 -3.70 -10.79 -14.04
C PHE A 149 -2.50 -9.91 -14.40
N LYS A 150 -2.42 -8.68 -13.85
CA LYS A 150 -1.28 -7.78 -14.06
C LYS A 150 0.05 -8.38 -13.59
N ILE A 151 0.05 -9.04 -12.43
CA ILE A 151 1.21 -9.73 -11.88
C ILE A 151 1.65 -10.87 -12.81
N GLN A 152 0.71 -11.67 -13.29
CA GLN A 152 1.01 -12.80 -14.18
C GLN A 152 1.56 -12.33 -15.53
N GLN A 153 1.02 -11.23 -16.07
CA GLN A 153 1.53 -10.60 -17.27
C GLN A 153 2.96 -10.06 -17.07
N LYS A 154 3.25 -9.37 -15.97
CA LYS A 154 4.60 -8.88 -15.69
C LYS A 154 5.59 -10.02 -15.42
N ALA A 155 5.16 -11.07 -14.72
CA ALA A 155 5.99 -12.22 -14.41
C ALA A 155 6.46 -12.94 -15.70
N SER A 156 5.59 -13.07 -16.71
CA SER A 156 5.98 -13.68 -17.98
C SER A 156 7.03 -12.83 -18.72
N GLN A 157 6.87 -11.51 -18.72
CA GLN A 157 7.84 -10.58 -19.31
C GLN A 157 9.19 -10.60 -18.60
N LEU A 158 9.19 -10.61 -17.27
CA LEU A 158 10.39 -10.65 -16.45
C LEU A 158 11.12 -12.00 -16.56
N ASN A 159 10.40 -13.13 -16.63
CA ASN A 159 11.03 -14.44 -16.75
C ASN A 159 11.90 -14.57 -18.01
N THR A 160 11.52 -13.97 -19.14
CA THR A 160 12.35 -13.93 -20.34
C THR A 160 13.68 -13.21 -20.08
N ARG A 161 13.66 -12.11 -19.31
CA ARG A 161 14.86 -11.32 -18.97
C ARG A 161 15.65 -11.90 -17.81
N ARG A 162 15.01 -12.66 -16.92
CA ARG A 162 15.63 -13.27 -15.75
C ARG A 162 16.80 -14.19 -16.14
N VAL A 163 16.78 -14.75 -17.35
CA VAL A 163 17.86 -15.57 -17.92
C VAL A 163 19.18 -14.79 -18.09
N SER A 164 19.14 -13.46 -18.26
CA SER A 164 20.35 -12.64 -18.38
C SER A 164 20.88 -12.11 -17.05
N TRP A 165 20.12 -12.25 -15.96
CA TRP A 165 20.55 -11.76 -14.64
C TRP A 165 21.68 -12.59 -14.07
N ASN A 166 22.57 -11.94 -13.32
CA ASN A 166 23.58 -12.63 -12.52
C ASN A 166 22.90 -13.46 -11.40
N PRO A 167 23.56 -14.49 -10.86
CA PRO A 167 22.94 -15.39 -9.88
C PRO A 167 22.56 -14.67 -8.57
N GLU A 168 23.30 -13.64 -8.17
CA GLU A 168 23.04 -12.88 -6.94
C GLU A 168 21.77 -12.03 -7.02
N ILE A 169 21.50 -11.35 -8.15
CA ILE A 169 20.26 -10.59 -8.36
C ILE A 169 19.05 -11.53 -8.39
N ARG A 170 19.21 -12.74 -8.95
CA ARG A 170 18.13 -13.75 -8.94
C ARG A 170 17.79 -14.19 -7.53
N THR A 171 18.79 -14.49 -6.70
CA THR A 171 18.51 -14.94 -5.32
C THR A 171 17.89 -13.83 -4.48
N VAL A 172 18.31 -12.57 -4.64
CA VAL A 172 17.69 -11.43 -3.96
C VAL A 172 16.23 -11.25 -4.39
N TYR A 173 15.95 -11.31 -5.69
CA TYR A 173 14.58 -11.25 -6.21
C TYR A 173 13.71 -12.38 -5.68
N ASP A 174 14.20 -13.62 -5.75
CA ASP A 174 13.46 -14.82 -5.34
C ASP A 174 13.14 -14.79 -3.84
N ASN A 175 14.10 -14.39 -3.00
CA ASN A 175 13.89 -14.24 -1.57
C ASN A 175 12.83 -13.18 -1.23
N HIS A 176 12.87 -12.02 -1.90
CA HIS A 176 11.84 -10.98 -1.72
C HIS A 176 10.47 -11.44 -2.21
N LEU A 177 10.41 -12.08 -3.37
CA LEU A 177 9.17 -12.59 -3.94
C LEU A 177 8.53 -13.64 -3.01
N GLN A 178 9.33 -14.58 -2.51
CA GLN A 178 8.89 -15.61 -1.57
C GLN A 178 8.37 -15.01 -0.27
N ARG A 179 9.01 -13.95 0.25
CA ARG A 179 8.55 -13.26 1.47
C ARG A 179 7.15 -12.65 1.26
N ILE A 180 6.94 -11.95 0.15
CA ILE A 180 5.64 -11.33 -0.16
C ILE A 180 4.56 -12.39 -0.36
N ASP A 181 4.88 -13.50 -1.05
CA ASP A 181 3.94 -14.59 -1.29
C ASP A 181 3.53 -15.31 0.00
N ASN A 182 4.46 -15.46 0.95
CA ASN A 182 4.15 -15.97 2.28
C ASN A 182 3.20 -15.02 3.05
N SER A 183 3.43 -13.71 2.98
CA SER A 183 2.53 -12.73 3.61
C SER A 183 1.14 -12.71 2.95
N LEU A 184 1.06 -12.77 1.62
CA LEU A 184 -0.21 -12.84 0.90
C LEU A 184 -1.02 -14.10 1.26
N SER A 185 -0.36 -15.26 1.34
CA SER A 185 -1.03 -16.50 1.72
C SER A 185 -1.56 -16.46 3.16
N HIS A 186 -0.79 -15.91 4.10
CA HIS A 186 -1.23 -15.71 5.49
C HIS A 186 -2.44 -14.79 5.59
N VAL A 187 -2.41 -13.63 4.92
CA VAL A 187 -3.52 -12.67 4.93
C VAL A 187 -4.77 -13.30 4.32
N ARG A 188 -4.64 -13.98 3.17
CA ARG A 188 -5.79 -14.65 2.53
C ARG A 188 -6.41 -15.71 3.44
N GLN A 189 -5.59 -16.51 4.13
CA GLN A 189 -6.08 -17.52 5.07
C GLN A 189 -6.85 -16.90 6.24
N SER A 190 -6.34 -15.79 6.79
CA SER A 190 -7.01 -15.07 7.88
C SER A 190 -8.29 -14.34 7.45
N TRP A 191 -8.39 -13.93 6.19
CA TRP A 191 -9.54 -13.19 5.67
C TRP A 191 -10.82 -14.03 5.60
N VAL A 192 -10.68 -15.34 5.34
CA VAL A 192 -11.80 -16.30 5.36
C VAL A 192 -12.50 -16.31 6.72
N THR A 193 -11.78 -16.00 7.80
CA THR A 193 -12.29 -16.03 9.17
C THR A 193 -12.86 -14.69 9.63
N THR A 194 -12.23 -13.55 9.29
CA THR A 194 -12.49 -12.28 9.99
C THR A 194 -13.15 -11.18 9.14
N ARG A 195 -13.18 -11.28 7.79
CA ARG A 195 -13.82 -10.30 6.86
C ARG A 195 -13.66 -8.82 7.27
N ASP A 196 -12.45 -8.46 7.66
CA ASP A 196 -12.12 -7.11 8.12
C ASP A 196 -11.69 -6.20 6.94
N THR A 197 -12.04 -4.92 7.02
CA THR A 197 -11.61 -3.91 6.04
C THR A 197 -10.11 -3.64 6.10
N ASP A 198 -9.49 -3.77 7.27
CA ASP A 198 -8.05 -3.57 7.43
C ASP A 198 -7.25 -4.68 6.73
N GLN A 199 -7.75 -5.92 6.78
CA GLN A 199 -7.17 -7.05 6.05
C GLN A 199 -7.27 -6.87 4.54
N GLN A 200 -8.37 -6.29 4.05
CA GLN A 200 -8.51 -5.97 2.62
C GLN A 200 -7.49 -4.91 2.19
N LYS A 201 -7.26 -3.87 3.00
CA LYS A 201 -6.25 -2.85 2.71
C LYS A 201 -4.85 -3.46 2.69
N LEU A 202 -4.52 -4.27 3.70
CA LEU A 202 -3.22 -4.95 3.79
C LEU A 202 -2.98 -5.88 2.59
N LEU A 203 -4.00 -6.63 2.16
CA LEU A 203 -3.92 -7.49 0.98
C LEU A 203 -3.58 -6.67 -0.28
N MET A 204 -4.23 -5.53 -0.46
CA MET A 204 -3.98 -4.62 -1.59
C MET A 204 -2.57 -4.01 -1.54
N ASP A 205 -2.10 -3.64 -0.36
CA ASP A 205 -0.75 -3.11 -0.16
C ASP A 205 0.32 -4.15 -0.54
N LEU A 206 0.14 -5.41 -0.14
CA LEU A 206 1.04 -6.50 -0.51
C LEU A 206 1.05 -6.77 -2.02
N TYR A 207 -0.10 -6.70 -2.69
CA TYR A 207 -0.16 -6.83 -4.15
C TYR A 207 0.55 -5.68 -4.87
N ASN A 208 0.39 -4.45 -4.38
CA ASN A 208 1.08 -3.29 -4.91
C ASN A 208 2.60 -3.37 -4.68
N GLU A 209 3.03 -3.88 -3.52
CA GLU A 209 4.44 -4.12 -3.22
C GLU A 209 5.05 -5.15 -4.20
N LYS A 210 4.34 -6.25 -4.47
CA LYS A 210 4.77 -7.25 -5.46
C LYS A 210 4.96 -6.64 -6.86
N LEU A 211 4.03 -5.78 -7.28
CA LEU A 211 4.12 -5.08 -8.56
C LEU A 211 5.30 -4.11 -8.61
N ARG A 212 5.55 -3.36 -7.53
CA ARG A 212 6.70 -2.45 -7.43
C ARG A 212 8.02 -3.20 -7.49
N LEU A 213 8.14 -4.32 -6.78
CA LEU A 213 9.30 -5.20 -6.85
C LEU A 213 9.56 -5.62 -8.30
N MET A 214 8.53 -6.08 -9.01
CA MET A 214 8.64 -6.44 -10.42
C MET A 214 9.12 -5.27 -11.29
N GLU A 215 8.62 -4.06 -11.06
CA GLU A 215 9.04 -2.85 -11.79
C GLU A 215 10.47 -2.42 -11.52
N ASP A 216 10.92 -2.51 -10.27
CA ASP A 216 12.28 -2.14 -9.89
C ASP A 216 13.30 -3.08 -10.55
N PHE A 217 13.04 -4.39 -10.53
CA PHE A 217 13.88 -5.36 -11.21
C PHE A 217 13.77 -5.31 -12.73
N GLU A 218 12.64 -4.84 -13.27
CA GLU A 218 12.54 -4.55 -14.70
C GLU A 218 13.48 -3.41 -15.11
N ARG A 219 13.65 -2.39 -14.26
CA ARG A 219 14.52 -1.24 -14.50
C ARG A 219 16.00 -1.59 -14.37
N LEU A 220 16.37 -2.48 -13.46
CA LEU A 220 17.76 -2.94 -13.28
C LEU A 220 18.30 -3.70 -14.50
N GLY A 221 17.42 -4.22 -15.36
CA GLY A 221 17.79 -4.92 -16.60
C GLY A 221 17.84 -4.05 -17.86
N LYS A 222 17.76 -2.72 -17.74
CA LYS A 222 17.98 -1.76 -18.85
C LYS A 222 19.39 -1.19 -18.77
#